data_AF-A0A6N7NQE4-F1
#
_entry.id   AF-A0A6N7NQE4-F1
#
_cell.length_a   1.000
_cell.length_b   1.000
_cell.length_c   1.000
_cell.angle_alpha   90.00
_cell.angle_beta   90.00
_cell.angle_gamma   90.00
#
_symmetry.space_group_name_H-M   'P 1'
#
loop_
_entity.id
_entity.type
_entity.pdbx_description
1 polymer ?
#
loop_
_entity_poly.entity_id
_entity_poly.type
_entity_poly.pdbx_seq_one_letter_code
_entity_poly.pdbx_strand_id
1 'polypeptide(L)' 'MVITVQCTAQRWSVLHPQAREATRYARGADAFDAAAALALEHHRRTGQRSTVRVEALGNTVDALHVGE' A
#
# COMPACT_ATOMS: atom_id res chain seq x y z
N MET A 1 -2.54 -0.07 10.63
CA MET A 1 -2.63 -1.03 9.51
C MET A 1 -1.44 -0.86 8.58
N VAL A 2 -0.89 -1.92 7.95
CA VAL A 2 0.20 -1.78 6.96
C VAL A 2 -0.29 -2.26 5.61
N ILE A 3 -0.25 -1.41 4.60
CA ILE A 3 -0.61 -1.72 3.21
C ILE A 3 0.68 -1.82 2.40
N THR A 4 0.86 -2.92 1.69
CA THR A 4 2.10 -3.23 0.99
C THR A 4 1.92 -3.08 -0.51
N VAL A 5 2.74 -2.25 -1.14
CA VAL A 5 2.84 -2.09 -2.59
C VAL A 5 4.03 -2.94 -3.06
N GLN A 6 3.77 -4.06 -3.71
CA GLN A 6 4.78 -4.97 -4.19
C GLN A 6 5.10 -4.73 -5.67
N CYS A 7 6.38 -4.70 -6.03
CA CYS A 7 6.86 -4.68 -7.40
C CYS A 7 7.60 -5.98 -7.72
N THR A 8 6.93 -6.85 -8.48
CA THR A 8 7.45 -8.17 -8.87
C THR A 8 7.46 -8.28 -10.39
N ALA A 9 8.64 -8.49 -10.99
CA ALA A 9 8.81 -8.69 -12.44
C ALA A 9 8.07 -7.63 -13.29
N GLN A 10 8.28 -6.34 -12.96
CA GLN A 10 7.63 -5.18 -13.61
C GLN A 10 6.11 -5.07 -13.42
N ARG A 11 5.51 -5.89 -12.57
CA ARG A 11 4.10 -5.76 -12.16
C ARG A 11 4.00 -5.18 -10.76
N TRP A 12 3.12 -4.21 -10.62
CA TRP A 12 2.80 -3.59 -9.34
C TRP A 12 1.55 -4.22 -8.77
N SER A 13 1.56 -4.51 -7.48
CA SER A 13 0.42 -5.12 -6.79
C SER A 13 0.26 -4.50 -5.42
N VAL A 14 -0.97 -4.19 -5.02
CA VAL A 14 -1.28 -3.70 -3.67
C VAL A 14 -1.84 -4.86 -2.86
N LEU A 15 -1.13 -5.20 -1.80
CA LEU A 15 -1.50 -6.15 -0.77
C LEU A 15 -2.11 -5.38 0.39
N HIS A 16 -3.41 -5.57 0.59
CA HIS A 16 -4.12 -5.01 1.73
C HIS A 16 -4.28 -6.11 2.79
N PRO A 17 -3.94 -5.87 4.06
CA PRO A 17 -3.88 -6.93 5.07
C PRO A 17 -5.27 -7.51 5.41
N GLN A 18 -6.33 -6.76 5.12
CA GLN A 18 -7.71 -7.21 5.26
C GLN A 18 -8.34 -7.70 3.94
N ALA A 19 -7.68 -7.50 2.80
CA ALA A 19 -8.18 -8.02 1.53
C ALA A 19 -7.51 -9.36 1.21
N ARG A 20 -8.30 -10.33 0.75
CA ARG A 20 -7.78 -11.65 0.37
C ARG A 20 -7.04 -11.64 -0.97
N GLU A 21 -7.19 -10.60 -1.78
CA GLU A 21 -6.59 -10.51 -3.11
C GLU A 21 -5.75 -9.24 -3.28
N ALA A 22 -4.62 -9.43 -3.98
CA ALA A 22 -3.74 -8.34 -4.37
C ALA A 22 -4.27 -7.68 -5.66
N THR A 23 -4.53 -6.38 -5.62
CA THR A 23 -4.94 -5.64 -6.81
C THR A 23 -3.72 -5.32 -7.65
N ARG A 24 -3.73 -5.69 -8.94
CA ARG A 24 -2.61 -5.45 -9.86
C ARG A 24 -2.77 -4.11 -10.57
N TYR A 25 -1.65 -3.43 -10.74
CA TYR A 25 -1.55 -2.14 -11.42
C TYR A 25 -0.47 -2.18 -12.48
N ALA A 26 -0.68 -1.42 -13.55
CA ALA A 26 0.30 -1.29 -14.63
C ALA A 26 1.50 -0.41 -14.23
N ARG A 27 1.30 0.55 -13.31
CA ARG A 27 2.32 1.50 -12.87
C ARG A 27 2.39 1.54 -11.35
N GLY A 28 3.60 1.80 -10.83
CA GLY A 28 3.83 1.92 -9.40
C GLY A 28 3.20 3.17 -8.79
N ALA A 29 3.09 4.25 -9.58
CA ALA A 29 2.39 5.46 -9.17
C ALA A 29 0.91 5.17 -8.86
N ASP A 30 0.19 4.51 -9.78
CA ASP A 30 -1.21 4.11 -9.56
C ASP A 30 -1.37 3.16 -8.37
N ALA A 31 -0.46 2.18 -8.21
CA ALA A 31 -0.48 1.27 -7.07
C ALA A 31 -0.26 2.00 -5.74
N PHE A 32 0.68 2.94 -5.71
CA PHE A 32 1.01 3.72 -4.53
C PHE A 32 -0.12 4.68 -4.17
N ASP A 33 -0.70 5.38 -5.15
CA ASP A 33 -1.83 6.29 -4.95
C ASP A 33 -3.04 5.53 -4.39
N ALA A 34 -3.36 4.36 -4.95
CA ALA A 34 -4.41 3.49 -4.43
C ALA A 34 -4.12 3.02 -2.99
N ALA A 35 -2.88 2.64 -2.68
CA ALA A 35 -2.49 2.24 -1.32
C ALA A 35 -2.57 3.42 -0.33
N ALA A 36 -2.18 4.63 -0.75
CA ALA A 36 -2.28 5.84 0.05
C ALA A 36 -3.75 6.20 0.32
N ALA A 37 -4.62 6.13 -0.70
CA ALA A 37 -6.06 6.35 -0.55
C ALA A 37 -6.68 5.35 0.43
N LEU A 38 -6.30 4.06 0.36
CA LEU A 38 -6.76 3.04 1.32
C LEU A 38 -6.28 3.32 2.74
N ALA A 39 -5.03 3.74 2.93
CA ALA A 39 -4.49 4.10 4.24
C ALA A 39 -5.23 5.30 4.86
N LEU A 40 -5.51 6.32 4.03
CA LEU A 40 -6.27 7.51 4.41
C LEU A 40 -7.73 7.18 4.75
N GLU A 41 -8.40 6.38 3.93
CA GLU A 41 -9.78 5.94 4.18
C GLU A 41 -9.86 5.13 5.47
N HIS A 42 -8.94 4.19 5.70
CA HIS A 42 -8.91 3.41 6.93
C HIS A 42 -8.70 4.29 8.16
N HIS A 43 -7.77 5.25 8.09
CA HIS A 43 -7.55 6.21 9.17
C HIS A 43 -8.80 7.07 9.40
N ARG A 44 -9.43 7.60 8.34
CA ARG A 44 -10.69 8.36 8.44
C ARG A 44 -11.80 7.56 9.10
N ARG A 45 -11.95 6.28 8.78
CA ARG A 45 -13.02 5.43 9.32
C ARG A 45 -12.78 4.97 10.75
N THR A 46 -11.53 4.66 11.09
CA THR A 46 -11.21 3.97 12.35
C THR A 46 -10.43 4.81 13.34
N GLY A 47 -9.89 5.96 12.91
CA GLY A 47 -8.93 6.77 13.66
C GLY A 47 -7.56 6.10 13.83
N GLN A 48 -7.37 4.87 13.36
CA GLN A 48 -6.13 4.12 13.57
C GLN A 48 -5.06 4.55 12.58
N ARG A 49 -3.81 4.59 13.07
CA ARG A 49 -2.61 4.82 12.26
C ARG A 49 -2.43 3.75 11.19
N SER A 50 -2.05 4.18 9.99
CA SER A 50 -1.82 3.33 8.83
C SER A 50 -0.50 3.65 8.15
N THR A 51 0.18 2.65 7.61
CA THR A 51 1.46 2.80 6.91
C THR A 51 1.35 2.20 5.53
N VAL A 52 1.86 2.90 4.52
CA VAL A 52 2.08 2.35 3.18
C VAL A 52 3.54 1.99 3.05
N ARG A 53 3.77 0.72 2.78
CA ARG A 53 5.08 0.11 2.60
C ARG A 53 5.24 -0.26 1.14
N VAL A 54 6.38 0.06 0.55
CA VAL A 54 6.72 -0.31 -0.83
C VAL A 54 7.80 -1.39 -0.78
N GLU A 55 7.53 -2.52 -1.41
CA GLU A 55 8.44 -3.64 -1.54
C GLU A 55 8.81 -3.82 -3.01
N ALA A 56 10.08 -3.55 -3.35
CA ALA A 56 10.57 -3.65 -4.72
C ALA A 56 11.98 -4.23 -4.74
N LEU A 57 12.21 -5.19 -5.66
CA LEU A 57 13.54 -5.77 -5.90
C LEU A 57 14.23 -6.30 -4.62
N GLY A 58 13.45 -6.87 -3.69
CA GLY A 58 13.95 -7.38 -2.41
C GLY A 58 14.24 -6.31 -1.34
N ASN A 59 13.90 -5.05 -1.61
CA ASN A 59 13.96 -3.96 -0.63
C ASN A 59 12.57 -3.56 -0.18
N THR A 60 12.48 -3.13 1.08
CA THR A 60 11.24 -2.70 1.72
C THR A 60 11.44 -1.30 2.29
N VAL A 61 10.60 -0.37 1.88
CA VAL A 61 10.63 1.04 2.33
C VAL A 61 9.26 1.44 2.85
N ASP A 62 9.19 1.93 4.08
CA ASP A 62 7.98 2.58 4.59
C ASP A 62 7.91 3.99 3.97
N ALA A 63 7.01 4.16 3.01
CA ALA A 63 6.97 5.32 2.13
C ALA A 63 5.94 6.37 2.57
N LEU A 64 4.92 5.96 3.33
CA LEU A 64 3.92 6.88 3.89
C LEU A 64 3.44 6.39 5.24
N HIS A 65 3.29 7.32 6.18
CA HIS A 65 2.60 7.11 7.45
C HIS A 65 1.38 8.04 7.50
N VAL A 66 0.24 7.50 7.92
CA VAL A 66 -1.05 8.18 8.00
C VAL A 66 -1.57 8.10 9.42
N GLY A 67 -1.78 9.26 10.04
CA GLY A 67 -2.11 9.39 11.46
C GLY A 67 -0.86 9.43 12.33
N GLU A 68 -0.88 10.29 13.35
CA GLU A 68 0.20 10.49 14.33
C GLU A 68 0.04 9.59 15.57
#